data_AF-A0AAN4PGC7-F1
#
_entry.id   AF-A0AAN4PGC7-F1
#
_cell.length_a   1.000
_cell.length_b   1.000
_cell.length_c   1.000
_cell.angle_alpha   90.00
_cell.angle_beta   90.00
_cell.angle_gamma   90.00
#
_symmetry.space_group_name_H-M   'P 1'
#
loop_
_entity.id
_entity.type
_entity.pdbx_description
1 polymer ?
#
loop_
_entity_poly.entity_id
_entity_poly.type
_entity_poly.pdbx_seq_one_letter_code
_entity_poly.pdbx_strand_id
1 'polypeptide(L)'
;MSGIPSYNLLNGKHKDRVWFTAEAMMYIVSNGTLNLICGLLDKLGERVSITEEVVEAVRHATIVQRLLKHTPSVQVTERAVLLAAESWSGVEILRAFVEHNNRLPITPEAIEAAVNDDFDSEKKMKILLENSPLVGITEKAVAAVAASGYLGSERIFDILFAECKGEITLNLQRGTEYLVTRLLSGGHGATLVGPPIEEAVRVDNPEMVALVLKNQGMPKSPSTKAVEGAVGNISAGKTILEVLLGHGLQMEITESVVRSAARNFTNGYELINLLLGDGERVRVSQSGTEAIAGLLRPATVRLLFERREGEFTISTRMIEAAARNSCDVLEKAAEIAAGHSTEALQVLLEQWGHQICITLKVMEAAAISYSVYDTVKMLFDIRPDEVCLSEDFWVAVAGSHHVPEQSVDQLSEYCNCIQITEDLVNAVHKRGPFNKDLLSKLLCHNKVRITTSGVQAIVKLLDWETFTLMMGQHRHYIHLVDRIVEVAAENEDHGFEIVEFLILEHNESRPWCIERILEAAARNPRAGFHIMQLLLCEFPHARSVTERYS
;
A
#
# COMPACT_ATOMS: atom_id res chain seq x y z
N MET A 1 35.28 73.73 -0.43
CA MET A 1 35.07 74.96 0.35
C MET A 1 33.62 75.01 0.81
N SER A 2 33.36 74.70 2.08
CA SER A 2 32.27 75.24 2.92
C SER A 2 32.32 74.47 4.26
N GLY A 3 33.15 74.96 5.18
CA GLY A 3 33.30 74.39 6.52
C GLY A 3 32.04 74.61 7.35
N ILE A 4 31.42 73.52 7.78
CA ILE A 4 30.34 73.52 8.77
C ILE A 4 30.99 73.81 10.13
N PRO A 5 30.50 74.77 10.94
CA PRO A 5 31.16 75.18 12.16
C PRO A 5 31.14 74.04 13.19
N SER A 6 32.33 73.64 13.62
CA SER A 6 32.55 72.65 14.66
C SER A 6 32.05 73.18 16.01
N TYR A 7 31.15 72.41 16.60
CA TYR A 7 30.66 72.42 17.98
C TYR A 7 31.51 73.18 19.02
N ASN A 8 31.05 74.39 19.36
CA ASN A 8 31.43 75.14 20.56
C ASN A 8 30.26 75.25 21.58
N LEU A 9 29.29 74.33 21.54
CA LEU A 9 28.03 74.49 22.29
C LEU A 9 28.18 74.38 23.83
N LEU A 10 29.32 73.92 24.35
CA LEU A 10 29.53 73.71 25.79
C LEU A 10 30.88 74.26 26.31
N ASN A 11 31.46 75.26 25.64
CA ASN A 11 32.62 75.96 26.18
C ASN A 11 32.20 76.96 27.26
N GLY A 12 32.22 76.51 28.52
CA GLY A 12 32.66 77.32 29.66
C GLY A 12 31.62 78.04 30.53
N LYS A 13 30.37 78.27 30.08
CA LYS A 13 29.38 79.03 30.90
C LYS A 13 28.11 78.30 31.33
N HIS A 14 27.71 77.24 30.62
CA HIS A 14 26.47 76.49 30.93
C HIS A 14 26.70 75.01 31.23
N LYS A 15 27.97 74.60 31.29
CA LYS A 15 28.37 73.20 31.50
C LYS A 15 27.77 72.60 32.79
N ASP A 16 27.55 73.45 33.80
CA ASP A 16 26.98 73.09 35.11
C ASP A 16 25.45 73.18 35.22
N ARG A 17 24.76 73.56 34.14
CA ARG A 17 23.30 73.77 34.15
C ARG A 17 22.53 72.95 33.13
N VAL A 18 23.21 72.18 32.29
CA VAL A 18 22.58 71.42 31.20
C VAL A 18 22.63 69.94 31.52
N TRP A 19 21.45 69.32 31.57
CA TRP A 19 21.24 67.89 31.69
C TRP A 19 20.67 67.37 30.38
N PHE A 20 21.21 66.25 29.89
CA PHE A 20 20.66 65.60 28.71
C PHE A 20 19.81 64.41 29.17
N THR A 21 18.51 64.49 28.90
CA THR A 21 17.58 63.39 29.13
C THR A 21 17.90 62.23 28.19
N ALA A 22 17.40 61.03 28.53
CA ALA A 22 17.53 59.86 27.67
C ALA A 22 16.95 60.12 26.27
N GLU A 23 15.80 60.79 26.16
CA GLU A 23 15.19 61.19 24.88
C GLU A 23 16.10 62.11 24.05
N ALA A 24 16.72 63.11 24.69
CA ALA A 24 17.67 63.98 24.00
C ALA A 24 18.89 63.18 23.54
N MET A 25 19.37 62.26 24.38
CA MET A 25 20.49 61.39 24.02
C MET A 25 20.16 60.44 22.88
N MET A 26 18.97 59.84 22.85
CA MET A 26 18.47 59.03 21.72
C MET A 26 18.61 59.76 20.39
N TYR A 27 18.15 61.00 20.32
CA TYR A 27 18.24 61.81 19.11
C TYR A 27 19.69 62.11 18.72
N ILE A 28 20.53 62.44 19.71
CA ILE A 28 21.94 62.78 19.51
C ILE A 28 22.74 61.55 19.06
N VAL A 29 22.55 60.37 19.65
CA VAL A 29 23.31 59.16 19.26
C VAL A 29 22.87 58.62 17.91
N SER A 30 21.63 58.88 17.51
CA SER A 30 21.08 58.44 16.21
C SER A 30 21.53 59.33 15.04
N ASN A 31 21.69 60.64 15.26
CA ASN A 31 21.90 61.62 14.18
C ASN A 31 23.22 62.42 14.31
N GLY A 32 23.86 62.36 15.48
CA GLY A 32 25.04 63.15 15.79
C GLY A 32 26.32 62.54 15.23
N THR A 33 27.32 63.39 14.99
CA THR A 33 28.66 62.93 14.59
C THR A 33 29.37 62.24 15.76
N LEU A 34 30.24 61.26 15.47
CA LEU A 34 31.06 60.56 16.48
C LEU A 34 31.80 61.54 17.43
N ASN A 35 32.43 62.57 16.87
CA ASN A 35 33.19 63.57 17.64
C ASN A 35 32.30 64.37 18.61
N LEU A 36 31.06 64.68 18.20
CA LEU A 36 30.09 65.33 19.08
C LEU A 36 29.74 64.44 20.26
N ILE A 37 29.39 63.18 19.99
CA ILE A 37 28.90 62.25 21.00
C ILE A 37 30.01 61.93 22.00
N CYS A 38 31.22 61.62 21.53
CA CYS A 38 32.36 61.40 22.41
C CYS A 38 32.71 62.66 23.22
N GLY A 39 32.71 63.83 22.58
CA GLY A 39 32.97 65.10 23.26
C GLY A 39 31.93 65.46 24.32
N LEU A 40 30.66 65.08 24.12
CA LEU A 40 29.59 65.22 25.11
C LEU A 40 29.82 64.31 26.31
N LEU A 41 30.09 63.02 26.07
CA LEU A 41 30.34 62.03 27.13
C LEU A 41 31.56 62.40 27.99
N ASP A 42 32.67 62.81 27.37
CA ASP A 42 33.90 63.18 28.10
C ASP A 42 33.73 64.44 28.94
N LYS A 43 32.94 65.40 28.45
CA LYS A 43 32.81 66.71 29.08
C LYS A 43 31.73 66.74 30.15
N LEU A 44 30.65 65.99 30.01
CA LEU A 44 29.45 66.14 30.86
C LEU A 44 29.31 65.07 31.94
N GLY A 45 30.00 63.93 31.85
CA GLY A 45 29.98 62.91 32.90
C GLY A 45 28.56 62.46 33.27
N GLU A 46 28.29 62.29 34.57
CA GLU A 46 27.00 61.85 35.14
C GLU A 46 25.76 62.69 34.74
N ARG A 47 25.94 63.84 34.08
CA ARG A 47 24.84 64.71 33.62
C ARG A 47 24.19 64.25 32.32
N VAL A 48 24.65 63.13 31.77
CA VAL A 48 24.09 62.47 30.61
C VAL A 48 23.35 61.22 31.07
N SER A 49 22.03 61.20 30.94
CA SER A 49 21.24 60.02 31.23
C SER A 49 21.34 59.02 30.08
N ILE A 50 22.05 57.91 30.32
CA ILE A 50 22.15 56.79 29.39
C ILE A 50 21.24 55.68 29.92
N THR A 51 20.15 55.41 29.19
CA THR A 51 19.26 54.27 29.42
C THR A 51 19.58 53.14 28.44
N GLU A 52 18.94 52.00 28.64
CA GLU A 52 18.98 50.86 27.71
C GLU A 52 18.55 51.28 26.30
N GLU A 53 17.50 52.10 26.17
CA GLU A 53 17.04 52.59 24.86
C GLU A 53 18.13 53.41 24.14
N VAL A 54 18.89 54.23 24.89
CA VAL A 54 20.00 55.03 24.33
C VAL A 54 21.08 54.12 23.73
N VAL A 55 21.35 52.96 24.34
CA VAL A 55 22.28 51.97 23.78
C VAL A 55 21.68 51.29 22.55
N GLU A 56 20.39 50.95 22.58
CA GLU A 56 19.66 50.34 21.45
C GLU A 56 19.57 51.22 20.20
N ALA A 57 19.57 52.56 20.35
CA ALA A 57 19.53 53.48 19.22
C ALA A 57 20.84 53.55 18.42
N VAL A 58 21.94 53.05 18.99
CA VAL A 58 23.27 53.22 18.41
C VAL A 58 23.52 52.14 17.37
N ARG A 59 24.08 52.54 16.22
CA ARG A 59 24.49 51.63 15.15
C ARG A 59 26.00 51.56 14.94
N HIS A 60 26.78 52.28 15.74
CA HIS A 60 28.24 52.39 15.60
C HIS A 60 28.96 51.89 16.86
N ALA A 61 29.84 50.90 16.70
CA ALA A 61 30.50 50.21 17.81
C ALA A 61 31.28 51.12 18.78
N THR A 62 32.02 52.09 18.25
CA THR A 62 32.78 53.04 19.08
C THR A 62 31.89 53.87 20.01
N ILE A 63 30.67 54.21 19.57
CA ILE A 63 29.71 54.95 20.40
C ILE A 63 29.18 54.03 21.50
N VAL A 64 28.81 52.79 21.16
CA VAL A 64 28.36 51.77 22.13
C VAL A 64 29.40 51.56 23.23
N GLN A 65 30.66 51.32 22.85
CA GLN A 65 31.76 51.14 23.81
C GLN A 65 31.92 52.34 24.77
N ARG A 66 31.72 53.56 24.27
CA ARG A 66 31.84 54.78 25.09
C ARG A 66 30.65 54.96 26.01
N LEU A 67 29.43 54.64 25.56
CA LEU A 67 28.24 54.68 26.40
C LEU A 67 28.32 53.65 27.53
N LEU A 68 28.72 52.42 27.23
CA LEU A 68 28.86 51.34 28.23
C LEU A 68 29.96 51.64 29.26
N LYS A 69 31.11 52.17 28.82
CA LYS A 69 32.18 52.62 29.73
C LYS A 69 31.75 53.79 30.62
N HIS A 70 30.92 54.68 30.09
CA HIS A 70 30.45 55.84 30.82
C HIS A 70 29.43 55.46 31.91
N THR A 71 28.54 54.50 31.62
CA THR A 71 27.54 54.04 32.58
C THR A 71 27.59 52.52 32.74
N PRO A 72 28.48 52.01 33.63
CA PRO A 72 28.66 50.57 33.83
C PRO A 72 27.43 49.80 34.31
N SER A 73 26.42 50.48 34.86
CA SER A 73 25.20 49.88 35.41
C SER A 73 24.13 49.55 34.37
N VAL A 74 24.22 50.09 33.15
CA VAL A 74 23.24 49.83 32.08
C VAL A 74 23.33 48.37 31.65
N GLN A 75 22.18 47.71 31.56
CA GLN A 75 22.10 46.33 31.09
C GLN A 75 22.05 46.28 29.57
N VAL A 76 22.67 45.26 28.99
CA VAL A 76 22.45 44.92 27.57
C VAL A 76 21.14 44.16 27.48
N THR A 77 20.16 44.69 26.75
CA THR A 77 18.83 44.09 26.53
C THR A 77 18.84 43.09 25.38
N GLU A 78 17.84 42.21 25.32
CA GLU A 78 17.61 41.30 24.18
C GLU A 78 17.53 42.06 22.85
N ARG A 79 16.84 43.21 22.87
CA ARG A 79 16.68 44.10 21.72
C ARG A 79 18.00 44.73 21.28
N ALA A 80 18.87 45.10 22.21
CA ALA A 80 20.21 45.58 21.88
C ALA A 80 21.05 44.50 21.17
N VAL A 81 21.00 43.25 21.66
CA VAL A 81 21.70 42.11 21.02
C VAL A 81 21.14 41.82 19.63
N LEU A 82 19.81 41.82 19.47
CA LEU A 82 19.15 41.64 18.17
C LEU A 82 19.59 42.69 17.15
N LEU A 83 19.54 43.98 17.52
CA LEU A 83 19.94 45.08 16.65
C LEU A 83 21.44 45.04 16.31
N ALA A 84 22.27 44.52 17.21
CA ALA A 84 23.68 44.27 16.93
C ALA A 84 23.86 43.13 15.93
N ALA A 85 23.10 42.03 16.05
CA ALA A 85 23.13 40.93 15.09
C ALA A 85 22.72 41.38 13.67
N GLU A 86 21.72 42.25 13.55
CA GLU A 86 21.28 42.84 12.27
C GLU A 86 22.27 43.87 11.67
N SER A 87 23.13 44.47 12.50
CA SER A 87 24.01 45.56 12.08
C SER A 87 25.22 45.08 11.28
N TRP A 88 25.63 45.84 10.26
CA TRP A 88 26.88 45.61 9.54
C TRP A 88 28.12 45.74 10.43
N SER A 89 28.10 46.59 11.47
CA SER A 89 29.17 46.66 12.47
C SER A 89 28.87 45.78 13.71
N GLY A 90 28.10 44.72 13.50
CA GLY A 90 27.54 43.90 14.56
C GLY A 90 28.61 43.18 15.38
N VAL A 91 29.71 42.74 14.76
CA VAL A 91 30.79 42.02 15.45
C VAL A 91 31.41 42.87 16.55
N GLU A 92 31.76 44.13 16.26
CA GLU A 92 32.38 45.03 17.23
C GLU A 92 31.39 45.46 18.32
N ILE A 93 30.10 45.61 17.97
CA ILE A 93 29.05 45.90 18.95
C ILE A 93 28.86 44.70 19.90
N LEU A 94 28.75 43.48 19.36
CA LEU A 94 28.61 42.26 20.15
C LEU A 94 29.83 42.04 21.06
N ARG A 95 31.06 42.29 20.59
CA ARG A 95 32.25 42.25 21.44
C ARG A 95 32.19 43.27 22.58
N ALA A 96 31.73 44.48 22.30
CA ALA A 96 31.54 45.50 23.34
C ALA A 96 30.51 45.06 24.38
N PHE A 97 29.44 44.38 23.96
CA PHE A 97 28.46 43.79 24.88
C PHE A 97 29.05 42.67 25.72
N VAL A 98 29.83 41.75 25.13
CA VAL A 98 30.51 40.66 25.86
C VAL A 98 31.50 41.21 26.90
N GLU A 99 32.27 42.24 26.55
CA GLU A 99 33.22 42.89 27.48
C GLU A 99 32.52 43.57 28.66
N HIS A 100 31.28 44.03 28.46
CA HIS A 100 30.49 44.74 29.47
C HIS A 100 29.65 43.80 30.34
N ASN A 101 29.05 42.77 29.73
CA ASN A 101 28.13 41.83 30.38
C ASN A 101 28.60 40.38 30.20
N ASN A 102 28.88 39.69 31.32
CA ASN A 102 29.29 38.27 31.33
C ASN A 102 28.22 37.28 30.84
N ARG A 103 26.93 37.70 30.80
CA ARG A 103 25.83 36.85 30.35
C ARG A 103 24.87 37.68 29.50
N LEU A 104 25.02 37.56 28.18
CA LEU A 104 24.17 38.27 27.23
C LEU A 104 22.78 37.60 27.14
N PRO A 105 21.69 38.38 27.13
CA PRO A 105 20.37 37.84 26.89
C PRO A 105 20.18 37.60 25.38
N ILE A 106 20.69 36.46 24.92
CA ILE A 106 20.63 36.05 23.51
C ILE A 106 19.35 35.26 23.28
N THR A 107 18.55 35.72 22.32
CA THR A 107 17.31 35.07 21.90
C THR A 107 17.48 34.34 20.57
N PRO A 108 16.60 33.40 20.21
CA PRO A 108 16.63 32.75 18.91
C PRO A 108 16.53 33.75 17.73
N GLU A 109 15.80 34.86 17.89
CA GLU A 109 15.70 35.91 16.87
C GLU A 109 17.05 36.58 16.61
N ALA A 110 17.88 36.76 17.65
CA ALA A 110 19.23 37.30 17.48
C ALA A 110 20.14 36.32 16.72
N ILE A 111 19.94 35.01 16.89
CA ILE A 111 20.62 33.99 16.08
C ILE A 111 20.16 34.09 14.62
N GLU A 112 18.84 34.14 14.36
CA GLU A 112 18.30 34.29 13.01
C GLU A 112 18.85 35.53 12.30
N ALA A 113 18.88 36.68 12.98
CA ALA A 113 19.40 37.93 12.45
C ALA A 113 20.90 37.88 12.11
N ALA A 114 21.69 37.09 12.85
CA ALA A 114 23.12 36.96 12.64
C ALA A 114 23.49 36.18 11.36
N VAL A 115 22.57 35.40 10.80
CA VAL A 115 22.79 34.55 9.60
C VAL A 115 22.48 35.31 8.30
N ASN A 116 22.05 36.57 8.37
CA ASN A 116 21.80 37.37 7.16
C ASN A 116 23.08 37.52 6.31
N ASP A 117 22.95 37.52 4.98
CA ASP A 117 24.01 37.34 3.96
C ASP A 117 25.06 38.48 3.97
N ASP A 118 25.88 38.54 5.02
CA ASP A 118 26.98 39.47 5.19
C ASP A 118 28.31 38.75 5.43
N PHE A 119 29.42 39.47 5.27
CA PHE A 119 30.77 38.91 5.35
C PHE A 119 31.16 38.45 6.78
N ASP A 120 30.38 38.84 7.79
CA ASP A 120 30.72 38.69 9.21
C ASP A 120 29.75 37.75 9.97
N SER A 121 28.78 37.13 9.30
CA SER A 121 27.82 36.18 9.87
C SER A 121 28.51 35.07 10.68
N GLU A 122 29.64 34.55 10.17
CA GLU A 122 30.47 33.54 10.86
C GLU A 122 30.93 34.03 12.24
N LYS A 123 31.45 35.27 12.31
CA LYS A 123 31.97 35.86 13.55
C LYS A 123 30.84 36.20 14.52
N LYS A 124 29.71 36.71 14.01
CA LYS A 124 28.52 37.01 14.81
C LYS A 124 27.98 35.74 15.46
N MET A 125 27.79 34.68 14.67
CA MET A 125 27.31 33.38 15.14
C MET A 125 28.22 32.79 16.21
N LYS A 126 29.55 32.85 16.00
CA LYS A 126 30.52 32.39 16.99
C LYS A 126 30.39 33.12 18.32
N ILE A 127 30.33 34.46 18.31
CA ILE A 127 30.20 35.27 19.54
C ILE A 127 28.90 34.94 20.28
N LEU A 128 27.78 34.81 19.56
CA LEU A 128 26.49 34.52 20.17
C LEU A 128 26.46 33.11 20.81
N LEU A 129 26.90 32.08 20.10
CA LEU A 129 26.84 30.70 20.59
C LEU A 129 27.86 30.41 21.71
N GLU A 130 29.05 31.03 21.67
CA GLU A 130 30.02 30.93 22.78
C GLU A 130 29.46 31.50 24.10
N ASN A 131 28.62 32.54 24.03
CA ASN A 131 28.05 33.21 25.20
C ASN A 131 26.67 32.66 25.63
N SER A 132 25.99 31.89 24.78
CA SER A 132 24.75 31.20 25.10
C SER A 132 24.63 29.87 24.34
N PRO A 133 25.41 28.83 24.72
CA PRO A 133 25.41 27.56 23.99
C PRO A 133 24.10 26.78 24.11
N LEU A 134 23.25 27.13 25.08
CA LEU A 134 21.94 26.50 25.31
C LEU A 134 20.80 27.22 24.59
N VAL A 135 21.07 28.31 23.84
CA VAL A 135 20.03 28.99 23.06
C VAL A 135 19.41 28.02 22.04
N GLY A 136 18.09 28.06 21.92
CA GLY A 136 17.37 27.27 20.94
C GLY A 136 17.61 27.81 19.52
N ILE A 137 17.88 26.92 18.57
CA ILE A 137 18.03 27.24 17.16
C ILE A 137 16.74 26.87 16.45
N THR A 138 16.09 27.85 15.83
CA THR A 138 14.82 27.67 15.13
C THR A 138 15.01 27.08 13.73
N GLU A 139 13.93 26.56 13.16
CA GLU A 139 13.88 26.12 11.76
C GLU A 139 14.26 27.25 10.79
N LYS A 140 13.92 28.51 11.11
CA LYS A 140 14.25 29.69 10.30
C LYS A 140 15.74 29.96 10.30
N ALA A 141 16.40 29.81 11.45
CA ALA A 141 17.85 29.96 11.55
C ALA A 141 18.54 28.90 10.67
N VAL A 142 18.11 27.63 10.75
CA VAL A 142 18.65 26.55 9.91
C VAL A 142 18.43 26.82 8.41
N ALA A 143 17.23 27.30 8.04
CA ALA A 143 16.93 27.66 6.66
C ALA A 143 17.78 28.84 6.15
N ALA A 144 17.99 29.86 6.99
CA ALA A 144 18.87 30.99 6.67
C ALA A 144 20.31 30.53 6.43
N VAL A 145 20.82 29.58 7.23
CA VAL A 145 22.17 29.02 7.04
C VAL A 145 22.27 28.33 5.68
N ALA A 146 21.28 27.53 5.31
CA ALA A 146 21.27 26.86 4.01
C ALA A 146 21.21 27.85 2.83
N ALA A 147 20.54 29.00 3.00
CA ALA A 147 20.42 30.03 1.97
C ALA A 147 21.72 30.86 1.77
N SER A 148 22.65 30.87 2.74
CA SER A 148 23.85 31.74 2.78
C SER A 148 24.97 31.43 1.77
N GLY A 149 24.67 30.74 0.66
CA GLY A 149 25.65 30.34 -0.34
C GLY A 149 26.64 29.26 0.15
N TYR A 150 27.27 28.54 -0.79
CA TYR A 150 27.97 27.27 -0.51
C TYR A 150 29.15 27.36 0.49
N LEU A 151 29.88 28.47 0.54
CA LEU A 151 31.07 28.60 1.42
C LEU A 151 30.75 29.20 2.79
N GLY A 152 29.70 30.02 2.90
CA GLY A 152 29.23 30.59 4.15
C GLY A 152 28.44 29.57 4.98
N SER A 153 27.63 28.76 4.29
CA SER A 153 26.75 27.77 4.94
C SER A 153 27.52 26.68 5.67
N GLU A 154 28.61 26.14 5.11
CA GLU A 154 29.41 25.10 5.78
C GLU A 154 30.08 25.60 7.06
N ARG A 155 30.62 26.83 7.05
CA ARG A 155 31.30 27.37 8.24
C ARG A 155 30.34 27.73 9.35
N ILE A 156 29.21 28.37 9.02
CA ILE A 156 28.18 28.69 10.01
C ILE A 156 27.60 27.38 10.58
N PHE A 157 27.46 26.36 9.75
CA PHE A 157 27.04 25.04 10.18
C PHE A 157 28.05 24.36 11.11
N ASP A 158 29.36 24.43 10.83
CA ASP A 158 30.40 23.89 11.72
C ASP A 158 30.37 24.57 13.09
N ILE A 159 30.07 25.87 13.14
CA ILE A 159 29.88 26.60 14.41
C ILE A 159 28.64 26.09 15.13
N LEU A 160 27.50 25.94 14.44
CA LEU A 160 26.29 25.36 15.04
C LEU A 160 26.56 23.96 15.60
N PHE A 161 27.27 23.12 14.84
CA PHE A 161 27.59 21.75 15.21
C PHE A 161 28.53 21.68 16.43
N ALA A 162 29.49 22.60 16.54
CA ALA A 162 30.48 22.63 17.61
C ALA A 162 29.96 23.28 18.91
N GLU A 163 29.24 24.40 18.79
CA GLU A 163 28.93 25.29 19.92
C GLU A 163 27.50 25.15 20.44
N CYS A 164 26.55 24.67 19.63
CA CYS A 164 25.17 24.49 20.09
C CYS A 164 25.04 23.22 20.95
N LYS A 165 24.55 23.40 22.17
CA LYS A 165 24.22 22.35 23.14
C LYS A 165 22.75 22.41 23.58
N GLY A 166 22.00 23.35 23.00
CA GLY A 166 20.58 23.57 23.24
C GLY A 166 19.70 22.67 22.38
N GLU A 167 18.49 23.16 22.10
CA GLU A 167 17.55 22.52 21.20
C GLU A 167 17.71 23.06 19.77
N ILE A 168 17.69 22.20 18.77
CA ILE A 168 17.67 22.60 17.35
C ILE A 168 16.40 22.06 16.72
N THR A 169 15.53 22.97 16.27
CA THR A 169 14.33 22.64 15.51
C THR A 169 14.67 22.53 14.02
N LEU A 170 14.39 21.38 13.43
CA LEU A 170 14.70 21.05 12.04
C LEU A 170 13.44 21.07 11.17
N ASN A 171 13.60 21.57 9.96
CA ASN A 171 12.60 21.55 8.88
C ASN A 171 13.31 21.20 7.56
N LEU A 172 12.61 20.50 6.67
CA LEU A 172 13.10 20.22 5.32
C LEU A 172 12.53 21.22 4.32
N GLN A 173 13.30 22.29 4.11
CA GLN A 173 13.11 23.20 2.97
C GLN A 173 14.07 22.82 1.85
N ARG A 174 13.75 23.24 0.63
CA ARG A 174 14.58 22.95 -0.54
C ARG A 174 16.00 23.48 -0.33
N GLY A 175 16.99 22.58 -0.38
CA GLY A 175 18.40 22.91 -0.16
C GLY A 175 18.90 22.73 1.28
N THR A 176 18.03 22.45 2.26
CA THR A 176 18.46 22.16 3.64
C THR A 176 18.82 20.69 3.86
N GLU A 177 18.59 19.82 2.86
CA GLU A 177 18.60 18.37 3.02
C GLU A 177 19.95 17.86 3.53
N TYR A 178 21.05 18.37 2.94
CA TYR A 178 22.41 18.01 3.32
C TYR A 178 22.74 18.38 4.78
N LEU A 179 22.38 19.60 5.18
CA LEU A 179 22.62 20.10 6.54
C LEU A 179 21.82 19.31 7.58
N VAL A 180 20.54 19.07 7.27
CA VAL A 180 19.65 18.29 8.14
C VAL A 180 20.13 16.85 8.28
N THR A 181 20.53 16.18 7.19
CA THR A 181 21.13 14.84 7.26
C THR A 181 22.38 14.85 8.15
N ARG A 182 23.27 15.82 7.98
CA ARG A 182 24.52 15.91 8.75
C ARG A 182 24.27 16.17 10.24
N LEU A 183 23.25 16.96 10.61
CA LEU A 183 22.81 17.11 12.01
C LEU A 183 22.28 15.77 12.55
N LEU A 184 21.44 15.07 11.79
CA LEU A 184 20.84 13.82 12.23
C LEU A 184 21.87 12.67 12.36
N SER A 185 22.97 12.68 11.60
CA SER A 185 24.04 11.69 11.67
C SER A 185 24.79 11.68 13.02
N GLY A 186 24.62 12.71 13.85
CA GLY A 186 25.11 12.79 15.23
C GLY A 186 26.53 13.32 15.37
N GLY A 187 26.97 13.51 16.62
CA GLY A 187 28.28 14.07 16.97
C GLY A 187 28.24 15.47 17.59
N HIS A 188 27.05 16.06 17.73
CA HIS A 188 26.81 17.32 18.44
C HIS A 188 26.04 17.06 19.74
N GLY A 189 26.19 17.95 20.72
CA GLY A 189 25.59 17.83 22.05
C GLY A 189 24.16 18.37 22.13
N ALA A 190 23.53 18.69 21.00
CA ALA A 190 22.23 19.34 20.93
C ALA A 190 21.08 18.33 20.86
N THR A 191 19.93 18.71 21.42
CA THR A 191 18.69 17.96 21.27
C THR A 191 18.03 18.35 19.95
N LEU A 192 17.78 17.39 19.06
CA LEU A 192 17.12 17.64 17.79
C LEU A 192 15.62 17.45 17.91
N VAL A 193 14.85 18.40 17.37
CA VAL A 193 13.40 18.31 17.23
C VAL A 193 13.04 18.40 15.76
N GLY A 194 12.34 17.39 15.22
CA GLY A 194 12.06 17.31 13.77
C GLY A 194 13.23 16.72 12.96
N PRO A 195 13.19 16.81 11.60
CA PRO A 195 12.05 17.20 10.79
C PRO A 195 10.94 16.14 10.84
N PRO A 196 9.67 16.50 10.65
CA PRO A 196 8.58 15.53 10.63
C PRO A 196 8.83 14.47 9.54
N ILE A 197 8.49 13.21 9.84
CA ILE A 197 8.70 12.07 8.93
C ILE A 197 8.00 12.29 7.59
N GLU A 198 6.87 13.01 7.57
CA GLU A 198 6.10 13.37 6.38
C GLU A 198 6.88 14.25 5.39
N GLU A 199 7.82 15.05 5.88
CA GLU A 199 8.71 15.84 5.03
C GLU A 199 9.88 15.00 4.54
N ALA A 200 10.48 14.20 5.43
CA ALA A 200 11.64 13.37 5.11
C ALA A 200 11.36 12.37 3.96
N VAL A 201 10.19 11.75 3.95
CA VAL A 201 9.79 10.79 2.90
C VAL A 201 9.57 11.42 1.52
N ARG A 202 9.42 12.75 1.45
CA ARG A 202 9.26 13.48 0.17
C ARG A 202 10.59 13.86 -0.47
N VAL A 203 11.68 13.77 0.29
CA VAL A 203 13.04 14.00 -0.20
C VAL A 203 13.58 12.72 -0.81
N ASP A 204 14.34 12.84 -1.89
CA ASP A 204 15.01 11.71 -2.57
C ASP A 204 16.24 11.20 -1.80
N ASN A 205 16.10 11.02 -0.48
CA ASN A 205 17.15 10.59 0.43
C ASN A 205 16.63 9.56 1.45
N PRO A 206 16.75 8.25 1.16
CA PRO A 206 16.36 7.19 2.09
C PRO A 206 17.13 7.18 3.41
N GLU A 207 18.40 7.62 3.41
CA GLU A 207 19.24 7.69 4.62
C GLU A 207 18.68 8.70 5.62
N MET A 208 18.18 9.84 5.12
CA MET A 208 17.51 10.84 5.96
C MET A 208 16.31 10.24 6.70
N VAL A 209 15.48 9.46 6.02
CA VAL A 209 14.32 8.80 6.64
C VAL A 209 14.77 7.86 7.75
N ALA A 210 15.81 7.06 7.52
CA ALA A 210 16.36 6.17 8.54
C ALA A 210 16.91 6.95 9.76
N LEU A 211 17.60 8.07 9.53
CA LEU A 211 18.13 8.91 10.60
C LEU A 211 17.03 9.62 11.40
N VAL A 212 15.96 10.09 10.75
CA VAL A 212 14.79 10.67 11.43
C VAL A 212 14.12 9.64 12.35
N LEU A 213 13.91 8.40 11.86
CA LEU A 213 13.33 7.32 12.66
C LEU A 213 14.20 6.95 13.87
N LYS A 214 15.53 6.97 13.71
CA LYS A 214 16.49 6.71 14.78
C LYS A 214 16.45 7.77 15.89
N ASN A 215 16.33 9.05 15.51
CA ASN A 215 16.44 10.17 16.46
C ASN A 215 15.13 10.56 17.14
N GLN A 216 13.97 10.38 16.51
CA GLN A 216 12.67 10.82 17.09
C GLN A 216 12.07 9.86 18.13
N GLY A 217 12.72 8.71 18.37
CA GLY A 217 12.12 7.61 19.13
C GLY A 217 11.00 6.96 18.31
N MET A 218 11.13 5.66 18.05
CA MET A 218 10.28 4.92 17.10
C MET A 218 8.78 5.15 17.36
N PRO A 219 8.04 5.90 16.52
CA PRO A 219 6.58 5.93 16.61
C PRO A 219 6.04 4.53 16.26
N LYS A 220 4.96 4.08 16.92
CA LYS A 220 4.36 2.75 16.64
C LYS A 220 3.72 2.67 15.24
N SER A 221 3.38 3.81 14.63
CA SER A 221 2.84 3.91 13.28
C SER A 221 3.16 5.29 12.67
N PRO A 222 3.52 5.37 11.38
CA PRO A 222 3.63 6.62 10.64
C PRO A 222 2.24 7.18 10.34
N SER A 223 2.13 8.49 10.18
CA SER A 223 0.88 9.09 9.73
C SER A 223 0.55 8.68 8.29
N THR A 224 -0.72 8.73 7.92
CA THR A 224 -1.17 8.50 6.53
C THR A 224 -0.43 9.42 5.54
N LYS A 225 -0.14 10.66 5.94
CA LYS A 225 0.61 11.63 5.12
C LYS A 225 2.05 11.19 4.82
N ALA A 226 2.69 10.48 5.75
CA ALA A 226 4.02 9.93 5.53
C ALA A 226 3.98 8.78 4.51
N VAL A 227 2.97 7.91 4.59
CA VAL A 227 2.75 6.85 3.60
C VAL A 227 2.46 7.45 2.22
N GLU A 228 1.57 8.44 2.15
CA GLU A 228 1.26 9.19 0.92
C GLU A 228 2.50 9.82 0.29
N GLY A 229 3.37 10.42 1.12
CA GLY A 229 4.60 11.05 0.70
C GLY A 229 5.61 10.05 0.14
N ALA A 230 5.82 8.93 0.84
CA ALA A 230 6.70 7.86 0.37
C ALA A 230 6.20 7.24 -0.96
N VAL A 231 4.90 6.98 -1.06
CA VAL A 231 4.28 6.42 -2.27
C VAL A 231 4.27 7.42 -3.43
N GLY A 232 4.15 8.71 -3.14
CA GLY A 232 4.21 9.79 -4.13
C GLY A 232 5.62 10.13 -4.60
N ASN A 233 6.66 9.63 -3.94
CA ASN A 233 8.05 9.88 -4.31
C ASN A 233 8.42 9.08 -5.58
N ILE A 234 8.68 9.81 -6.67
CA ILE A 234 8.93 9.25 -8.01
C ILE A 234 10.33 8.66 -8.18
N SER A 235 11.30 9.09 -7.38
CA SER A 235 12.72 8.72 -7.53
C SER A 235 13.15 7.63 -6.56
N ALA A 236 12.88 7.82 -5.28
CA ALA A 236 13.36 6.98 -4.17
C ALA A 236 12.24 6.30 -3.37
N GLY A 237 10.97 6.46 -3.79
CA GLY A 237 9.80 6.00 -3.03
C GLY A 237 9.86 4.52 -2.64
N LYS A 238 10.37 3.64 -3.51
CA LYS A 238 10.53 2.21 -3.20
C LYS A 238 11.45 1.97 -2.00
N THR A 239 12.65 2.53 -2.04
CA THR A 239 13.65 2.35 -0.98
C THR A 239 13.20 3.02 0.33
N ILE A 240 12.53 4.18 0.24
CA ILE A 240 11.93 4.84 1.40
C ILE A 240 10.88 3.95 2.05
N LEU A 241 10.00 3.34 1.25
CA LEU A 241 8.95 2.45 1.73
C LEU A 241 9.53 1.17 2.36
N GLU A 242 10.59 0.61 1.79
CA GLU A 242 11.35 -0.51 2.35
C GLU A 242 11.98 -0.14 3.71
N VAL A 243 12.52 1.08 3.86
CA VAL A 243 13.02 1.59 5.14
C VAL A 243 11.88 1.66 6.16
N LEU A 244 10.73 2.23 5.81
CA LEU A 244 9.58 2.33 6.71
C LEU A 244 9.10 0.94 7.18
N LEU A 245 8.93 0.00 6.25
CA LEU A 245 8.51 -1.37 6.56
C LEU A 245 9.56 -2.10 7.40
N GLY A 246 10.85 -1.95 7.09
CA GLY A 246 11.97 -2.56 7.82
C GLY A 246 12.03 -2.16 9.30
N HIS A 247 11.54 -0.96 9.65
CA HIS A 247 11.44 -0.50 11.04
C HIS A 247 10.20 -1.03 11.80
N GLY A 248 9.41 -1.93 11.20
CA GLY A 248 8.27 -2.58 11.86
C GLY A 248 7.06 -1.69 12.04
N LEU A 249 6.96 -0.62 11.25
CA LEU A 249 5.89 0.36 11.30
C LEU A 249 4.57 -0.21 10.75
N GLN A 250 3.48 -0.01 11.48
CA GLN A 250 2.14 -0.39 11.04
C GLN A 250 1.57 0.69 10.12
N MET A 251 1.20 0.31 8.90
CA MET A 251 0.75 1.22 7.84
C MET A 251 -0.70 0.91 7.44
N GLU A 252 -1.36 1.90 6.87
CA GLU A 252 -2.70 1.76 6.33
C GLU A 252 -2.76 2.29 4.90
N ILE A 253 -3.29 1.48 3.98
CA ILE A 253 -3.62 1.91 2.62
C ILE A 253 -5.01 2.56 2.66
N THR A 254 -5.05 3.87 2.46
CA THR A 254 -6.27 4.69 2.37
C THR A 254 -6.50 5.18 0.94
N GLU A 255 -7.66 5.80 0.65
CA GLU A 255 -7.91 6.44 -0.65
C GLU A 255 -6.79 7.43 -1.02
N SER A 256 -6.30 8.23 -0.07
CA SER A 256 -5.29 9.25 -0.33
C SER A 256 -3.94 8.64 -0.72
N VAL A 257 -3.53 7.54 -0.08
CA VAL A 257 -2.35 6.76 -0.47
C VAL A 257 -2.49 6.23 -1.89
N VAL A 258 -3.66 5.67 -2.22
CA VAL A 258 -3.94 5.12 -3.55
C VAL A 258 -3.96 6.22 -4.62
N ARG A 259 -4.54 7.39 -4.32
CA ARG A 259 -4.53 8.54 -5.22
C ARG A 259 -3.11 9.08 -5.45
N SER A 260 -2.26 9.05 -4.43
CA SER A 260 -0.84 9.39 -4.56
C SER A 260 -0.14 8.40 -5.50
N ALA A 261 -0.35 7.09 -5.29
CA ALA A 261 0.16 6.04 -6.17
C ALA A 261 -0.31 6.20 -7.62
N ALA A 262 -1.60 6.46 -7.84
CA ALA A 262 -2.17 6.62 -9.18
C ALA A 262 -1.56 7.81 -9.95
N ARG A 263 -1.06 8.83 -9.24
CA ARG A 263 -0.35 9.98 -9.83
C ARG A 263 1.15 9.74 -10.03
N ASN A 264 1.71 8.71 -9.39
CA ASN A 264 3.10 8.30 -9.57
C ASN A 264 3.19 7.31 -10.75
N PHE A 265 3.29 7.85 -11.96
CA PHE A 265 3.33 7.07 -13.20
C PHE A 265 4.59 6.21 -13.36
N THR A 266 5.64 6.45 -12.57
CA THR A 266 6.88 5.68 -12.61
C THR A 266 6.70 4.34 -11.91
N ASN A 267 6.39 4.37 -10.60
CA ASN A 267 6.41 3.17 -9.75
C ASN A 267 5.16 3.02 -8.87
N GLY A 268 4.16 3.91 -8.96
CA GLY A 268 3.06 3.97 -8.00
C GLY A 268 2.29 2.65 -7.82
N TYR A 269 2.03 1.94 -8.90
CA TYR A 269 1.37 0.63 -8.86
C TYR A 269 2.23 -0.44 -8.16
N GLU A 270 3.54 -0.42 -8.38
CA GLU A 270 4.48 -1.37 -7.76
C GLU A 270 4.61 -1.11 -6.27
N LEU A 271 4.54 0.15 -5.84
CA LEU A 271 4.53 0.53 -4.43
C LEU A 271 3.27 0.03 -3.73
N ILE A 272 2.09 0.15 -4.35
CA ILE A 272 0.86 -0.46 -3.82
C ILE A 272 0.99 -1.99 -3.76
N ASN A 273 1.53 -2.63 -4.80
CA ASN A 273 1.73 -4.08 -4.80
C ASN A 273 2.69 -4.55 -3.70
N LEU A 274 3.71 -3.74 -3.37
CA LEU A 274 4.64 -3.98 -2.26
C LEU A 274 3.92 -3.89 -0.92
N LEU A 275 3.10 -2.85 -0.70
CA LEU A 275 2.27 -2.71 0.50
C LEU A 275 1.25 -3.85 0.66
N LEU A 276 0.60 -4.26 -0.44
CA LEU A 276 -0.27 -5.44 -0.48
C LEU A 276 0.50 -6.77 -0.30
N GLY A 277 1.83 -6.76 -0.31
CA GLY A 277 2.64 -7.93 0.01
C GLY A 277 2.76 -8.21 1.51
N ASP A 278 2.69 -7.18 2.35
CA ASP A 278 3.01 -7.27 3.77
C ASP A 278 1.74 -7.19 4.65
N GLY A 279 1.01 -8.31 4.77
CA GLY A 279 -0.28 -8.36 5.46
C GLY A 279 -0.22 -8.20 6.97
N GLU A 280 0.95 -8.48 7.58
CA GLU A 280 1.12 -8.34 9.04
C GLU A 280 1.25 -6.88 9.47
N ARG A 281 1.78 -6.02 8.58
CA ARG A 281 2.10 -4.62 8.88
C ARG A 281 1.23 -3.63 8.14
N VAL A 282 0.60 -4.04 7.05
CA VAL A 282 -0.18 -3.16 6.19
C VAL A 282 -1.64 -3.60 6.19
N ARG A 283 -2.51 -2.74 6.72
CA ARG A 283 -3.96 -2.87 6.59
C ARG A 283 -4.47 -2.11 5.39
N VAL A 284 -5.51 -2.60 4.75
CA VAL A 284 -6.21 -1.88 3.69
C VAL A 284 -7.52 -1.35 4.26
N SER A 285 -7.73 -0.04 4.21
CA SER A 285 -8.99 0.56 4.66
C SER A 285 -10.07 0.33 3.61
N GLN A 286 -11.34 0.42 4.00
CA GLN A 286 -12.46 0.32 3.05
C GLN A 286 -12.40 1.43 1.98
N SER A 287 -11.93 2.64 2.32
CA SER A 287 -11.75 3.70 1.31
C SER A 287 -10.55 3.41 0.39
N GLY A 288 -9.52 2.73 0.90
CA GLY A 288 -8.40 2.23 0.13
C GLY A 288 -8.83 1.17 -0.88
N THR A 289 -9.66 0.20 -0.50
CA THR A 289 -10.15 -0.84 -1.42
C THR A 289 -11.01 -0.25 -2.54
N GLU A 290 -11.93 0.65 -2.20
CA GLU A 290 -12.75 1.39 -3.17
C GLU A 290 -11.87 2.20 -4.15
N ALA A 291 -10.83 2.85 -3.65
CA ALA A 291 -9.89 3.60 -4.49
C ALA A 291 -9.02 2.70 -5.37
N ILE A 292 -8.55 1.55 -4.86
CA ILE A 292 -7.77 0.59 -5.64
C ILE A 292 -8.61 0.10 -6.83
N ALA A 293 -9.88 -0.25 -6.56
CA ALA A 293 -10.82 -0.69 -7.57
C ALA A 293 -11.03 0.37 -8.67
N GLY A 294 -11.15 1.65 -8.29
CA GLY A 294 -11.46 2.72 -9.24
C GLY A 294 -10.29 3.45 -9.91
N LEU A 295 -9.09 3.42 -9.32
CA LEU A 295 -7.96 4.24 -9.79
C LEU A 295 -6.75 3.43 -10.28
N LEU A 296 -6.63 2.16 -9.89
CA LEU A 296 -5.45 1.34 -10.20
C LEU A 296 -5.72 0.29 -11.28
N ARG A 297 -4.67 -0.25 -11.88
CA ARG A 297 -4.80 -1.23 -12.97
C ARG A 297 -5.52 -2.50 -12.49
N PRO A 298 -6.25 -3.23 -13.38
CA PRO A 298 -6.91 -4.49 -13.03
C PRO A 298 -5.99 -5.51 -12.35
N ALA A 299 -4.70 -5.55 -12.73
CA ALA A 299 -3.70 -6.40 -12.08
C ALA A 299 -3.52 -6.11 -10.58
N THR A 300 -3.58 -4.84 -10.15
CA THR A 300 -3.48 -4.47 -8.73
C THR A 300 -4.77 -4.82 -7.98
N VAL A 301 -5.94 -4.68 -8.63
CA VAL A 301 -7.22 -5.12 -8.07
C VAL A 301 -7.21 -6.64 -7.85
N ARG A 302 -6.67 -7.42 -8.80
CA ARG A 302 -6.51 -8.87 -8.63
C ARG A 302 -5.63 -9.22 -7.41
N LEU A 303 -4.49 -8.54 -7.25
CA LEU A 303 -3.61 -8.74 -6.10
C LEU A 303 -4.30 -8.40 -4.76
N LEU A 304 -5.17 -7.40 -4.74
CA LEU A 304 -5.97 -7.08 -3.55
C LEU A 304 -6.87 -8.27 -3.17
N PHE A 305 -7.58 -8.86 -4.14
CA PHE A 305 -8.41 -10.05 -3.88
C PHE A 305 -7.56 -11.27 -3.49
N GLU A 306 -6.46 -11.54 -4.20
CA GLU A 306 -5.61 -12.72 -3.94
C GLU A 306 -4.89 -12.69 -2.58
N ARG A 307 -4.48 -11.51 -2.11
CA ARG A 307 -3.63 -11.38 -0.92
C ARG A 307 -4.34 -10.86 0.32
N ARG A 308 -5.55 -10.33 0.18
CA ARG A 308 -6.31 -9.67 1.25
C ARG A 308 -7.78 -10.13 1.28
N GLU A 309 -8.04 -11.34 0.79
CA GLU A 309 -9.37 -11.94 0.85
C GLU A 309 -9.88 -11.98 2.30
N GLY A 310 -11.09 -11.49 2.53
CA GLY A 310 -11.70 -11.44 3.88
C GLY A 310 -11.31 -10.25 4.76
N GLU A 311 -10.37 -9.39 4.35
CA GLU A 311 -10.04 -8.17 5.10
C GLU A 311 -10.98 -6.99 4.80
N PHE A 312 -11.77 -7.07 3.73
CA PHE A 312 -12.66 -6.00 3.29
C PHE A 312 -14.00 -6.54 2.82
N THR A 313 -14.99 -5.64 2.78
CA THR A 313 -16.32 -5.95 2.26
C THR A 313 -16.45 -5.43 0.83
N ILE A 314 -17.05 -6.24 -0.05
CA ILE A 314 -17.42 -5.79 -1.39
C ILE A 314 -18.61 -4.83 -1.23
N SER A 315 -18.33 -3.52 -1.29
CA SER A 315 -19.34 -2.47 -1.18
C SER A 315 -19.87 -2.06 -2.55
N THR A 316 -21.09 -1.50 -2.60
CA THR A 316 -21.64 -0.89 -3.82
C THR A 316 -20.68 0.14 -4.42
N ARG A 317 -20.03 0.95 -3.57
CA ARG A 317 -19.06 1.96 -4.00
C ARG A 317 -17.80 1.35 -4.62
N MET A 318 -17.31 0.23 -4.09
CA MET A 318 -16.15 -0.47 -4.66
C MET A 318 -16.47 -0.94 -6.07
N ILE A 319 -17.68 -1.45 -6.27
CA ILE A 319 -18.10 -1.91 -7.59
C ILE A 319 -18.37 -0.74 -8.54
N GLU A 320 -19.02 0.33 -8.08
CA GLU A 320 -19.18 1.59 -8.85
C GLU A 320 -17.81 2.13 -9.31
N ALA A 321 -16.83 2.09 -8.42
CA ALA A 321 -15.47 2.52 -8.70
C ALA A 321 -14.79 1.60 -9.73
N ALA A 322 -14.87 0.28 -9.55
CA ALA A 322 -14.37 -0.72 -10.51
C ALA A 322 -14.97 -0.55 -11.91
N ALA A 323 -16.29 -0.35 -11.99
CA ALA A 323 -17.02 -0.16 -13.24
C ALA A 323 -16.53 1.06 -14.04
N ARG A 324 -16.10 2.13 -13.34
CA ARG A 324 -15.52 3.32 -13.98
C ARG A 324 -14.12 3.10 -14.54
N ASN A 325 -13.42 2.05 -14.13
CA ASN A 325 -12.01 1.82 -14.41
C ASN A 325 -11.81 0.83 -15.57
N SER A 326 -12.47 -0.34 -15.55
CA SER A 326 -12.46 -1.29 -16.68
C SER A 326 -13.58 -2.33 -16.59
N CYS A 327 -14.12 -2.75 -17.74
CA CYS A 327 -15.12 -3.83 -17.86
C CYS A 327 -14.59 -5.20 -17.37
N ASP A 328 -13.28 -5.46 -17.47
CA ASP A 328 -12.68 -6.75 -17.03
C ASP A 328 -12.85 -6.99 -15.52
N VAL A 329 -12.98 -5.92 -14.73
CA VAL A 329 -13.17 -6.02 -13.28
C VAL A 329 -14.63 -6.36 -12.96
N LEU A 330 -15.58 -5.90 -13.78
CA LEU A 330 -17.00 -6.22 -13.61
C LEU A 330 -17.29 -7.69 -13.93
N GLU A 331 -16.67 -8.25 -14.97
CA GLU A 331 -16.80 -9.67 -15.30
C GLU A 331 -16.30 -10.54 -14.14
N LYS A 332 -15.12 -10.22 -13.57
CA LYS A 332 -14.58 -10.97 -12.44
C LYS A 332 -15.40 -10.79 -11.15
N ALA A 333 -15.93 -9.59 -10.90
CA ALA A 333 -16.83 -9.35 -9.78
C ALA A 333 -18.13 -10.15 -9.91
N ALA A 334 -18.67 -10.29 -11.13
CA ALA A 334 -19.84 -11.13 -11.41
C ALA A 334 -19.53 -12.62 -11.18
N GLU A 335 -18.37 -13.11 -11.62
CA GLU A 335 -17.93 -14.50 -11.32
C GLU A 335 -17.88 -14.77 -9.81
N ILE A 336 -17.29 -13.87 -9.03
CA ILE A 336 -17.19 -14.04 -7.56
C ILE A 336 -18.58 -13.96 -6.92
N ALA A 337 -19.39 -12.96 -7.29
CA ALA A 337 -20.73 -12.81 -6.75
C ALA A 337 -21.59 -14.05 -7.02
N ALA A 338 -21.49 -14.64 -8.21
CA ALA A 338 -22.23 -15.86 -8.58
C ALA A 338 -21.95 -17.06 -7.68
N GLY A 339 -20.72 -17.21 -7.19
CA GLY A 339 -20.37 -18.29 -6.27
C GLY A 339 -20.81 -18.07 -4.81
N HIS A 340 -21.01 -16.83 -4.39
CA HIS A 340 -21.10 -16.47 -2.97
C HIS A 340 -22.42 -15.81 -2.53
N SER A 341 -23.06 -15.00 -3.39
CA SER A 341 -24.32 -14.31 -3.05
C SER A 341 -25.12 -14.00 -4.30
N THR A 342 -26.31 -14.61 -4.37
CA THR A 342 -27.31 -14.35 -5.42
C THR A 342 -27.72 -12.88 -5.42
N GLU A 343 -27.89 -12.27 -4.25
CA GLU A 343 -28.28 -10.86 -4.10
C GLU A 343 -27.20 -9.92 -4.61
N ALA A 344 -25.92 -10.21 -4.31
CA ALA A 344 -24.82 -9.43 -4.83
C ALA A 344 -24.78 -9.48 -6.36
N LEU A 345 -24.94 -10.67 -6.95
CA LEU A 345 -25.00 -10.83 -8.41
C LEU A 345 -26.20 -10.12 -9.02
N GLN A 346 -27.37 -10.16 -8.37
CA GLN A 346 -28.57 -9.47 -8.83
C GLN A 346 -28.34 -7.95 -8.89
N VAL A 347 -27.79 -7.35 -7.84
CA VAL A 347 -27.49 -5.90 -7.81
C VAL A 347 -26.49 -5.52 -8.91
N LEU A 348 -25.47 -6.36 -9.16
CA LEU A 348 -24.52 -6.16 -10.26
C LEU A 348 -25.24 -6.07 -11.61
N LEU A 349 -26.16 -6.99 -11.87
CA LEU A 349 -26.89 -7.08 -13.13
C LEU A 349 -27.96 -5.99 -13.29
N GLU A 350 -28.64 -5.58 -12.20
CA GLU A 350 -29.62 -4.50 -12.23
C GLU A 350 -28.99 -3.14 -12.55
N GLN A 351 -27.83 -2.82 -11.95
CA GLN A 351 -27.18 -1.53 -12.10
C GLN A 351 -26.27 -1.45 -13.34
N TRP A 352 -25.59 -2.54 -13.69
CA TRP A 352 -24.57 -2.55 -14.76
C TRP A 352 -24.81 -3.62 -15.81
N GLY A 353 -26.04 -4.12 -15.92
CA GLY A 353 -26.35 -5.25 -16.79
C GLY A 353 -25.82 -5.10 -18.22
N HIS A 354 -25.98 -3.92 -18.83
CA HIS A 354 -25.49 -3.66 -20.19
C HIS A 354 -23.97 -3.83 -20.40
N GLN A 355 -23.16 -3.95 -19.35
CA GLN A 355 -21.71 -4.13 -19.41
C GLN A 355 -21.23 -5.50 -18.91
N ILE A 356 -22.12 -6.29 -18.31
CA ILE A 356 -21.79 -7.60 -17.72
C ILE A 356 -22.45 -8.67 -18.56
N CYS A 357 -21.67 -9.52 -19.22
CA CYS A 357 -22.19 -10.72 -19.89
C CYS A 357 -22.23 -11.90 -18.90
N ILE A 358 -23.29 -12.70 -18.95
CA ILE A 358 -23.32 -13.98 -18.23
C ILE A 358 -22.46 -14.97 -19.02
N THR A 359 -21.20 -15.11 -18.62
CA THR A 359 -20.26 -16.01 -19.29
C THR A 359 -20.29 -17.42 -18.70
N LEU A 360 -19.66 -18.38 -19.37
CA LEU A 360 -19.53 -19.76 -18.87
C LEU A 360 -18.90 -19.81 -17.47
N LYS A 361 -17.93 -18.92 -17.18
CA LYS A 361 -17.29 -18.84 -15.86
C LYS A 361 -18.22 -18.35 -14.76
N VAL A 362 -19.11 -17.39 -15.09
CA VAL A 362 -20.15 -16.93 -14.15
C VAL A 362 -21.10 -18.09 -13.84
N MET A 363 -21.45 -18.88 -14.85
CA MET A 363 -22.28 -20.07 -14.68
C MET A 363 -21.58 -21.17 -13.87
N GLU A 364 -20.31 -21.47 -14.15
CA GLU A 364 -19.50 -22.42 -13.37
C GLU A 364 -19.36 -22.00 -11.90
N ALA A 365 -19.20 -20.69 -11.63
CA ALA A 365 -19.20 -20.17 -10.27
C ALA A 365 -20.59 -20.31 -9.61
N ALA A 366 -21.67 -20.04 -10.34
CA ALA A 366 -23.03 -20.26 -9.84
C ALA A 366 -23.29 -21.75 -9.50
N ALA A 367 -22.73 -22.68 -10.28
CA ALA A 367 -22.87 -24.13 -10.08
C ALA A 367 -22.38 -24.63 -8.72
N ILE A 368 -21.38 -23.95 -8.14
CA ILE A 368 -20.79 -24.32 -6.84
C ILE A 368 -21.44 -23.57 -5.65
N SER A 369 -22.37 -22.66 -5.92
CA SER A 369 -23.04 -21.86 -4.88
C SER A 369 -24.03 -22.68 -4.05
N TYR A 370 -24.23 -22.30 -2.78
CA TYR A 370 -25.23 -22.92 -1.89
C TYR A 370 -26.67 -22.76 -2.38
N SER A 371 -26.93 -21.72 -3.17
CA SER A 371 -28.24 -21.34 -3.72
C SER A 371 -28.27 -21.46 -5.25
N VAL A 372 -27.65 -22.51 -5.81
CA VAL A 372 -27.50 -22.71 -7.26
C VAL A 372 -28.81 -22.53 -8.04
N TYR A 373 -29.93 -23.06 -7.53
CA TYR A 373 -31.23 -22.91 -8.18
C TYR A 373 -31.69 -21.46 -8.21
N ASP A 374 -31.65 -20.75 -7.08
CA ASP A 374 -32.07 -19.35 -7.00
C ASP A 374 -31.19 -18.45 -7.85
N THR A 375 -29.87 -18.71 -7.88
CA THR A 375 -28.92 -17.98 -8.73
C THR A 375 -29.20 -18.21 -10.21
N VAL A 376 -29.34 -19.46 -10.66
CA VAL A 376 -29.62 -19.76 -12.08
C VAL A 376 -31.00 -19.23 -12.48
N LYS A 377 -32.01 -19.37 -11.62
CA LYS A 377 -33.36 -18.83 -11.87
C LYS A 377 -33.32 -17.31 -12.03
N MET A 378 -32.68 -16.61 -11.09
CA MET A 378 -32.53 -15.16 -11.16
C MET A 378 -31.81 -14.72 -12.44
N LEU A 379 -30.71 -15.42 -12.81
CA LEU A 379 -29.98 -15.15 -14.04
C LEU A 379 -30.84 -15.35 -15.28
N PHE A 380 -31.66 -16.42 -15.30
CA PHE A 380 -32.55 -16.73 -16.40
C PHE A 380 -33.72 -15.73 -16.50
N ASP A 381 -34.29 -15.31 -15.37
CA ASP A 381 -35.34 -14.29 -15.30
C ASP A 381 -34.86 -12.93 -15.84
N ILE A 382 -33.59 -12.59 -15.60
CA ILE A 382 -32.98 -11.34 -16.09
C ILE A 382 -32.56 -11.48 -17.56
N ARG A 383 -31.90 -12.58 -17.95
CA ARG A 383 -31.36 -12.79 -19.31
C ARG A 383 -31.42 -14.24 -19.77
N PRO A 384 -32.56 -14.69 -20.29
CA PRO A 384 -32.73 -16.08 -20.72
C PRO A 384 -31.82 -16.44 -21.90
N ASP A 385 -31.50 -15.47 -22.77
CA ASP A 385 -30.70 -15.71 -23.98
C ASP A 385 -29.19 -15.91 -23.70
N GLU A 386 -28.68 -15.44 -22.56
CA GLU A 386 -27.26 -15.57 -22.18
C GLU A 386 -27.01 -16.77 -21.26
N VAL A 387 -28.04 -17.29 -20.60
CA VAL A 387 -27.90 -18.41 -19.66
C VAL A 387 -27.80 -19.73 -20.41
N CYS A 388 -26.66 -20.40 -20.25
CA CYS A 388 -26.42 -21.73 -20.80
C CYS A 388 -25.89 -22.66 -19.71
N LEU A 389 -26.63 -23.75 -19.43
CA LEU A 389 -26.14 -24.83 -18.58
C LEU A 389 -25.24 -25.74 -19.43
N SER A 390 -23.96 -25.37 -19.53
CA SER A 390 -22.95 -26.11 -20.28
C SER A 390 -22.62 -27.47 -19.64
N GLU A 391 -21.81 -28.27 -20.35
CA GLU A 391 -21.23 -29.48 -19.76
C GLU A 391 -20.42 -29.15 -18.49
N ASP A 392 -19.54 -28.15 -18.57
CA ASP A 392 -18.70 -27.70 -17.45
C ASP A 392 -19.54 -27.26 -16.23
N PHE A 393 -20.70 -26.65 -16.45
CA PHE A 393 -21.65 -26.33 -15.39
C PHE A 393 -22.11 -27.59 -14.65
N TRP A 394 -22.52 -28.63 -15.38
CA TRP A 394 -22.98 -29.89 -14.78
C TRP A 394 -21.86 -30.68 -14.12
N VAL A 395 -20.63 -30.62 -14.67
CA VAL A 395 -19.43 -31.19 -14.04
C VAL A 395 -19.15 -30.48 -12.71
N ALA A 396 -19.24 -29.15 -12.68
CA ALA A 396 -19.05 -28.35 -11.46
C ALA A 396 -20.13 -28.66 -10.40
N VAL A 397 -21.41 -28.77 -10.81
CA VAL A 397 -22.51 -29.22 -9.93
C VAL A 397 -22.22 -30.61 -9.35
N ALA A 398 -21.80 -31.56 -10.19
CA ALA A 398 -21.51 -32.93 -9.77
C ALA A 398 -20.36 -33.00 -8.75
N GLY A 399 -19.34 -32.14 -8.90
CA GLY A 399 -18.19 -32.04 -8.01
C GLY A 399 -18.44 -31.26 -6.71
N SER A 400 -19.49 -30.43 -6.63
CA SER A 400 -19.76 -29.60 -5.45
C SER A 400 -20.40 -30.39 -4.31
N HIS A 401 -19.93 -30.22 -3.08
CA HIS A 401 -20.52 -30.85 -1.88
C HIS A 401 -21.85 -30.23 -1.44
N HIS A 402 -22.22 -29.09 -2.02
CA HIS A 402 -23.29 -28.23 -1.51
C HIS A 402 -24.57 -28.24 -2.35
N VAL A 403 -24.56 -28.88 -3.52
CA VAL A 403 -25.74 -28.92 -4.40
C VAL A 403 -26.65 -30.10 -4.04
N PRO A 404 -27.94 -29.85 -3.70
CA PRO A 404 -28.91 -30.90 -3.45
C PRO A 404 -29.43 -31.52 -4.76
N GLU A 405 -29.73 -32.82 -4.74
CA GLU A 405 -30.26 -33.58 -5.88
C GLU A 405 -31.54 -32.99 -6.48
N GLN A 406 -32.38 -32.37 -5.64
CA GLN A 406 -33.66 -31.78 -6.03
C GLN A 406 -33.47 -30.59 -6.98
N SER A 407 -32.29 -29.96 -6.94
CA SER A 407 -31.94 -28.91 -7.88
C SER A 407 -31.81 -29.41 -9.31
N VAL A 408 -31.59 -30.72 -9.57
CA VAL A 408 -31.53 -31.25 -10.94
C VAL A 408 -32.85 -31.10 -11.67
N ASP A 409 -33.96 -31.47 -11.04
CA ASP A 409 -35.30 -31.37 -11.65
C ASP A 409 -35.66 -29.92 -11.96
N GLN A 410 -35.23 -29.01 -11.07
CA GLN A 410 -35.51 -27.59 -11.22
C GLN A 410 -34.60 -26.93 -12.27
N LEU A 411 -33.31 -27.29 -12.30
CA LEU A 411 -32.35 -26.77 -13.26
C LEU A 411 -32.58 -27.33 -14.66
N SER A 412 -33.17 -28.53 -14.78
CA SER A 412 -33.45 -29.15 -16.07
C SER A 412 -34.51 -28.38 -16.88
N GLU A 413 -35.29 -27.50 -16.25
CA GLU A 413 -36.21 -26.56 -16.91
C GLU A 413 -35.43 -25.61 -17.85
N TYR A 414 -34.25 -25.17 -17.43
CA TYR A 414 -33.41 -24.18 -18.13
C TYR A 414 -32.42 -24.80 -19.12
N CYS A 415 -32.49 -26.10 -19.37
CA CYS A 415 -31.66 -26.78 -20.36
C CYS A 415 -32.51 -27.56 -21.38
N ASN A 416 -32.00 -27.66 -22.61
CA ASN A 416 -32.65 -28.46 -23.66
C ASN A 416 -32.13 -29.90 -23.70
N CYS A 417 -30.87 -30.11 -23.31
CA CYS A 417 -30.22 -31.40 -23.30
C CYS A 417 -29.14 -31.40 -22.21
N ILE A 418 -29.06 -32.49 -21.44
CA ILE A 418 -27.95 -32.72 -20.51
C ILE A 418 -27.10 -33.85 -21.06
N GLN A 419 -25.81 -33.61 -21.26
CA GLN A 419 -24.89 -34.61 -21.76
C GLN A 419 -24.20 -35.30 -20.59
N ILE A 420 -24.34 -36.62 -20.51
CA ILE A 420 -23.53 -37.43 -19.59
C ILE A 420 -22.25 -37.81 -20.30
N THR A 421 -21.15 -37.22 -19.85
CA THR A 421 -19.78 -37.42 -20.33
C THR A 421 -18.93 -38.13 -19.29
N GLU A 422 -17.74 -38.55 -19.70
CA GLU A 422 -16.78 -39.17 -18.79
C GLU A 422 -16.40 -38.23 -17.63
N ASP A 423 -16.22 -36.93 -17.90
CA ASP A 423 -15.85 -35.94 -16.87
C ASP A 423 -16.95 -35.76 -15.81
N LEU A 424 -18.22 -35.75 -16.23
CA LEU A 424 -19.35 -35.71 -15.31
C LEU A 424 -19.39 -36.97 -14.43
N VAL A 425 -19.22 -38.15 -15.03
CA VAL A 425 -19.23 -39.43 -14.30
C VAL A 425 -18.06 -39.50 -13.31
N ASN A 426 -16.87 -39.05 -13.72
CA ASN A 426 -15.70 -38.94 -12.86
C ASN A 426 -15.93 -37.98 -11.68
N ALA A 427 -16.57 -36.83 -11.93
CA ALA A 427 -16.91 -35.86 -10.88
C ALA A 427 -17.87 -36.46 -9.84
N VAL A 428 -18.89 -37.21 -10.28
CA VAL A 428 -19.81 -37.95 -9.40
C VAL A 428 -19.06 -39.02 -8.59
N HIS A 429 -18.24 -39.83 -9.24
CA HIS A 429 -17.52 -40.94 -8.60
C HIS A 429 -16.57 -40.47 -7.49
N LYS A 430 -15.82 -39.37 -7.71
CA LYS A 430 -14.88 -38.80 -6.72
C LYS A 430 -15.54 -38.38 -5.41
N ARG A 431 -16.85 -38.11 -5.39
CA ARG A 431 -17.60 -37.65 -4.21
C ARG A 431 -18.07 -38.81 -3.30
N GLY A 432 -17.90 -40.06 -3.72
CA GLY A 432 -18.23 -41.25 -2.94
C GLY A 432 -19.74 -41.61 -2.94
N PRO A 433 -20.16 -42.59 -2.13
CA PRO A 433 -21.44 -43.30 -2.27
C PRO A 433 -22.71 -42.47 -2.00
N PHE A 434 -22.59 -41.24 -1.47
CA PHE A 434 -23.70 -40.35 -1.13
C PHE A 434 -24.26 -39.55 -2.32
N ASN A 435 -23.75 -39.76 -3.55
CA ASN A 435 -24.18 -39.00 -4.73
C ASN A 435 -24.59 -39.88 -5.93
N LYS A 436 -24.88 -41.17 -5.68
CA LYS A 436 -25.54 -42.06 -6.64
C LYS A 436 -26.89 -41.49 -7.09
N ASP A 437 -27.55 -40.77 -6.19
CA ASP A 437 -28.88 -40.21 -6.42
C ASP A 437 -28.85 -39.12 -7.49
N LEU A 438 -27.78 -38.31 -7.60
CA LEU A 438 -27.65 -37.27 -8.63
C LEU A 438 -27.57 -37.88 -10.03
N LEU A 439 -26.66 -38.83 -10.26
CA LEU A 439 -26.52 -39.47 -11.57
C LEU A 439 -27.73 -40.34 -11.90
N SER A 440 -28.29 -41.04 -10.92
CA SER A 440 -29.53 -41.81 -11.10
C SER A 440 -30.69 -40.90 -11.50
N LYS A 441 -30.80 -39.72 -10.87
CA LYS A 441 -31.81 -38.71 -11.20
C LYS A 441 -31.62 -38.16 -12.61
N LEU A 442 -30.37 -37.86 -12.99
CA LEU A 442 -30.04 -37.46 -14.36
C LEU A 442 -30.43 -38.55 -15.36
N LEU A 443 -30.03 -39.80 -15.15
CA LEU A 443 -30.36 -40.92 -16.04
C LEU A 443 -31.87 -41.14 -16.21
N CYS A 444 -32.68 -40.84 -15.20
CA CYS A 444 -34.14 -40.89 -15.27
C CYS A 444 -34.77 -39.72 -16.04
N HIS A 445 -34.00 -38.68 -16.38
CA HIS A 445 -34.53 -37.45 -16.97
C HIS A 445 -34.62 -37.55 -18.51
N ASN A 446 -35.75 -37.12 -19.08
CA ASN A 446 -36.07 -37.27 -20.51
C ASN A 446 -35.19 -36.44 -21.47
N LYS A 447 -34.51 -35.41 -20.96
CA LYS A 447 -33.57 -34.56 -21.72
C LYS A 447 -32.12 -35.07 -21.70
N VAL A 448 -31.85 -36.23 -21.12
CA VAL A 448 -30.49 -36.76 -21.05
C VAL A 448 -30.07 -37.46 -22.34
N ARG A 449 -28.82 -37.21 -22.73
CA ARG A 449 -28.10 -37.98 -23.75
C ARG A 449 -26.78 -38.45 -23.17
N ILE A 450 -26.52 -39.75 -23.29
CA ILE A 450 -25.29 -40.34 -22.81
C ILE A 450 -24.32 -40.44 -23.98
N THR A 451 -23.12 -39.88 -23.81
CA THR A 451 -22.05 -39.99 -24.79
C THR A 451 -21.39 -41.37 -24.71
N THR A 452 -20.67 -41.79 -25.75
CA THR A 452 -19.96 -43.09 -25.73
C THR A 452 -18.91 -43.14 -24.62
N SER A 453 -18.21 -42.04 -24.34
CA SER A 453 -17.27 -41.93 -23.22
C SER A 453 -17.99 -41.96 -21.87
N GLY A 454 -19.15 -41.31 -21.75
CA GLY A 454 -20.02 -41.42 -20.57
C GLY A 454 -20.47 -42.85 -20.27
N VAL A 455 -20.88 -43.62 -21.30
CA VAL A 455 -21.23 -45.05 -21.14
C VAL A 455 -20.04 -45.85 -20.62
N GLN A 456 -18.85 -45.65 -21.20
CA GLN A 456 -17.63 -46.33 -20.76
C GLN A 456 -17.29 -45.98 -19.31
N ALA A 457 -17.39 -44.72 -18.93
CA ALA A 457 -17.13 -44.28 -17.55
C ALA A 457 -18.13 -44.88 -16.55
N ILE A 458 -19.43 -44.92 -16.88
CA ILE A 458 -20.45 -45.55 -16.03
C ILE A 458 -20.12 -47.03 -15.83
N VAL A 459 -19.83 -47.74 -16.91
CA VAL A 459 -19.51 -49.18 -16.89
C VAL A 459 -18.24 -49.47 -16.10
N LYS A 460 -17.24 -48.59 -16.18
CA LYS A 460 -15.94 -48.77 -15.52
C LYS A 460 -15.99 -48.48 -14.01
N LEU A 461 -16.67 -47.40 -13.63
CA LEU A 461 -16.50 -46.76 -12.32
C LEU A 461 -17.69 -46.90 -11.39
N LEU A 462 -18.87 -47.28 -11.90
CA LEU A 462 -20.11 -47.30 -11.13
C LEU A 462 -20.66 -48.71 -10.96
N ASP A 463 -21.74 -48.79 -10.18
CA ASP A 463 -22.34 -50.04 -9.74
C ASP A 463 -23.37 -50.63 -10.71
N TRP A 464 -23.76 -51.86 -10.40
CA TRP A 464 -24.78 -52.60 -11.12
C TRP A 464 -26.13 -51.86 -11.20
N GLU A 465 -26.53 -51.15 -10.14
CA GLU A 465 -27.78 -50.39 -10.10
C GLU A 465 -27.77 -49.24 -11.11
N THR A 466 -26.69 -48.46 -11.17
CA THR A 466 -26.56 -47.37 -12.15
C THR A 466 -26.49 -47.91 -13.58
N PHE A 467 -25.78 -49.02 -13.80
CA PHE A 467 -25.70 -49.68 -15.11
C PHE A 467 -27.08 -50.17 -15.58
N THR A 468 -27.84 -50.84 -14.72
CA THR A 468 -29.18 -51.33 -15.06
C THR A 468 -30.17 -50.20 -15.32
N LEU A 469 -30.07 -49.10 -14.57
CA LEU A 469 -30.86 -47.89 -14.81
C LEU A 469 -30.57 -47.27 -16.17
N MET A 470 -29.28 -47.13 -16.51
CA MET A 470 -28.82 -46.67 -17.82
C MET A 470 -29.37 -47.57 -18.94
N MET A 471 -29.22 -48.89 -18.80
CA MET A 471 -29.68 -49.85 -19.81
C MET A 471 -31.21 -49.92 -19.91
N GLY A 472 -31.94 -49.68 -18.81
CA GLY A 472 -33.41 -49.67 -18.82
C GLY A 472 -34.00 -48.46 -19.53
N GLN A 473 -33.43 -47.27 -19.31
CA GLN A 473 -33.97 -46.00 -19.83
C GLN A 473 -33.40 -45.60 -21.20
N HIS A 474 -32.12 -45.91 -21.47
CA HIS A 474 -31.39 -45.40 -22.63
C HIS A 474 -30.95 -46.49 -23.62
N ARG A 475 -31.48 -47.72 -23.49
CA ARG A 475 -31.10 -48.90 -24.30
C ARG A 475 -30.98 -48.62 -25.79
N HIS A 476 -31.93 -47.89 -26.35
CA HIS A 476 -32.05 -47.65 -27.79
C HIS A 476 -30.95 -46.75 -28.36
N TYR A 477 -30.26 -45.99 -27.51
CA TYR A 477 -29.18 -45.07 -27.91
C TYR A 477 -27.79 -45.61 -27.58
N ILE A 478 -27.70 -46.70 -26.83
CA ILE A 478 -26.43 -47.32 -26.44
C ILE A 478 -26.07 -48.39 -27.45
N HIS A 479 -25.07 -48.10 -28.29
CA HIS A 479 -24.48 -49.11 -29.15
C HIS A 479 -23.52 -49.98 -28.32
N LEU A 480 -23.95 -51.21 -28.03
CA LEU A 480 -23.09 -52.23 -27.43
C LEU A 480 -21.97 -52.58 -28.41
N VAL A 481 -20.76 -52.16 -28.08
CA VAL A 481 -19.52 -52.43 -28.84
C VAL A 481 -18.54 -53.17 -27.95
N ASP A 482 -17.62 -53.93 -28.55
CA ASP A 482 -16.60 -54.73 -27.86
C ASP A 482 -15.86 -53.94 -26.76
N ARG A 483 -15.63 -52.65 -27.01
CA ARG A 483 -14.97 -51.75 -26.08
C ARG A 483 -15.74 -51.53 -24.76
N ILE A 484 -17.07 -51.69 -24.74
CA ILE A 484 -17.87 -51.59 -23.51
C ILE A 484 -17.67 -52.86 -22.64
N VAL A 485 -17.59 -54.04 -23.26
CA VAL A 485 -17.35 -55.31 -22.53
C VAL A 485 -15.92 -55.36 -22.00
N GLU A 486 -14.94 -54.88 -22.78
CA GLU A 486 -13.55 -54.70 -22.34
C GLU A 486 -13.50 -53.81 -21.09
N VAL A 487 -14.19 -52.66 -21.11
CA VAL A 487 -14.23 -51.72 -19.99
C VAL A 487 -14.99 -52.29 -18.78
N ALA A 488 -16.05 -53.07 -18.99
CA ALA A 488 -16.76 -53.78 -17.92
C ALA A 488 -15.85 -54.78 -17.21
N ALA A 489 -14.98 -55.46 -17.96
CA ALA A 489 -14.00 -56.38 -17.40
C ALA A 489 -12.95 -55.70 -16.51
N GLU A 490 -12.73 -54.38 -16.66
CA GLU A 490 -11.85 -53.58 -15.79
C GLU A 490 -12.55 -53.09 -14.50
N ASN A 491 -13.88 -53.22 -14.37
CA ASN A 491 -14.60 -52.79 -13.18
C ASN A 491 -14.36 -53.78 -12.03
N GLU A 492 -13.67 -53.33 -10.98
CA GLU A 492 -13.25 -54.20 -9.87
C GLU A 492 -14.40 -54.67 -8.98
N ASP A 493 -15.48 -53.89 -8.90
CA ASP A 493 -16.55 -54.11 -7.91
C ASP A 493 -17.76 -54.85 -8.50
N HIS A 494 -18.15 -54.51 -9.73
CA HIS A 494 -19.37 -55.03 -10.39
C HIS A 494 -19.13 -55.52 -11.82
N GLY A 495 -17.85 -55.71 -12.20
CA GLY A 495 -17.50 -56.12 -13.56
C GLY A 495 -18.04 -57.50 -13.95
N PHE A 496 -18.18 -58.42 -13.00
CA PHE A 496 -18.70 -59.76 -13.29
C PHE A 496 -20.16 -59.72 -13.74
N GLU A 497 -21.03 -59.05 -12.98
CA GLU A 497 -22.47 -58.94 -13.25
C GLU A 497 -22.73 -58.16 -14.53
N ILE A 498 -21.96 -57.08 -14.76
CA ILE A 498 -22.08 -56.29 -15.99
C ILE A 498 -21.64 -57.11 -17.20
N VAL A 499 -20.51 -57.82 -17.12
CA VAL A 499 -20.05 -58.69 -18.21
C VAL A 499 -21.05 -59.81 -18.45
N GLU A 500 -21.54 -60.51 -17.41
CA GLU A 500 -22.53 -61.57 -17.54
C GLU A 500 -23.80 -61.09 -18.25
N PHE A 501 -24.34 -59.93 -17.86
CA PHE A 501 -25.51 -59.35 -18.51
C PHE A 501 -25.26 -58.99 -19.98
N LEU A 502 -24.14 -58.32 -20.26
CA LEU A 502 -23.76 -57.99 -21.64
C LEU A 502 -23.56 -59.25 -22.47
N ILE A 503 -23.15 -60.35 -21.84
CA ILE A 503 -22.98 -61.63 -22.53
C ILE A 503 -24.31 -62.23 -22.94
N LEU A 504 -25.27 -62.27 -22.00
CA LEU A 504 -26.60 -62.84 -22.22
C LEU A 504 -27.43 -62.04 -23.24
N GLU A 505 -27.19 -60.73 -23.34
CA GLU A 505 -27.86 -59.84 -24.30
C GLU A 505 -27.19 -59.81 -25.70
N HIS A 506 -26.14 -60.62 -25.92
CA HIS A 506 -25.45 -60.71 -27.20
C HIS A 506 -26.38 -61.23 -28.31
N ASN A 507 -26.44 -60.51 -29.44
CA ASN A 507 -27.04 -61.02 -30.69
C ASN A 507 -25.96 -61.66 -31.56
N GLU A 508 -26.00 -62.98 -31.78
CA GLU A 508 -24.98 -63.84 -32.45
C GLU A 508 -24.38 -63.29 -33.77
N SER A 509 -25.04 -62.32 -34.39
CA SER A 509 -24.64 -61.62 -35.60
C SER A 509 -23.31 -60.82 -35.55
N ARG A 510 -22.69 -60.57 -34.39
CA ARG A 510 -21.41 -59.82 -34.32
C ARG A 510 -20.47 -60.36 -33.22
N PRO A 511 -19.40 -61.11 -33.57
CA PRO A 511 -18.50 -61.70 -32.57
C PRO A 511 -17.63 -60.63 -31.89
N TRP A 512 -17.49 -60.71 -30.57
CA TRP A 512 -16.60 -59.80 -29.82
C TRP A 512 -15.13 -60.16 -29.98
N CYS A 513 -14.27 -59.16 -29.85
CA CYS A 513 -12.82 -59.31 -29.70
C CYS A 513 -12.45 -59.89 -28.32
N ILE A 514 -12.59 -61.20 -28.14
CA ILE A 514 -12.41 -61.89 -26.86
C ILE A 514 -11.01 -61.70 -26.25
N GLU A 515 -9.97 -61.52 -27.08
CA GLU A 515 -8.57 -61.39 -26.63
C GLU A 515 -8.39 -60.17 -25.73
N ARG A 516 -8.92 -59.01 -26.15
CA ARG A 516 -8.83 -57.74 -25.40
C ARG A 516 -9.61 -57.80 -24.09
N ILE A 517 -10.76 -58.47 -24.10
CA ILE A 517 -11.62 -58.64 -22.92
C ILE A 517 -10.92 -59.55 -21.89
N LEU A 518 -10.25 -60.62 -22.34
CA LEU A 518 -9.46 -61.50 -21.47
C LEU A 518 -8.25 -60.76 -20.87
N GLU A 519 -7.55 -59.93 -21.65
CA GLU A 519 -6.46 -59.10 -21.14
C GLU A 519 -6.93 -58.10 -20.06
N ALA A 520 -8.09 -57.45 -20.28
CA ALA A 520 -8.70 -56.56 -19.31
C ALA A 520 -9.10 -57.31 -18.02
N ALA A 521 -9.76 -58.46 -18.15
CA ALA A 521 -10.13 -59.31 -17.03
C ALA A 521 -8.90 -59.80 -16.25
N ALA A 522 -7.81 -60.17 -16.92
CA ALA A 522 -6.58 -60.61 -16.27
C ALA A 522 -5.92 -59.50 -15.43
N ARG A 523 -6.14 -58.22 -15.77
CA ARG A 523 -5.67 -57.06 -15.01
C ARG A 523 -6.59 -56.71 -13.83
N ASN A 524 -7.79 -57.27 -13.75
CA ASN A 524 -8.75 -56.99 -12.69
C ASN A 524 -8.49 -57.90 -11.47
N PRO A 525 -8.00 -57.36 -10.34
CA PRO A 525 -7.58 -58.15 -9.19
C PRO A 525 -8.74 -58.78 -8.41
N ARG A 526 -9.98 -58.30 -8.60
CA ARG A 526 -11.16 -58.74 -7.84
C ARG A 526 -12.08 -59.67 -8.66
N ALA A 527 -12.63 -59.17 -9.76
CA ALA A 527 -13.60 -59.90 -10.57
C ALA A 527 -12.97 -60.71 -11.72
N GLY A 528 -11.70 -60.45 -12.04
CA GLY A 528 -11.01 -60.96 -13.22
C GLY A 528 -11.07 -62.48 -13.41
N PHE A 529 -10.81 -63.24 -12.35
CA PHE A 529 -10.84 -64.72 -12.41
C PHE A 529 -12.21 -65.26 -12.83
N HIS A 530 -13.29 -64.73 -12.25
CA HIS A 530 -14.66 -65.17 -12.53
C HIS A 530 -15.09 -64.75 -13.95
N ILE A 531 -14.69 -63.56 -14.38
CA ILE A 531 -14.93 -63.05 -15.74
C ILE A 531 -14.22 -63.93 -16.77
N MET A 532 -12.94 -64.27 -16.56
CA MET A 532 -12.20 -65.16 -17.44
C MET A 532 -12.84 -66.56 -17.50
N GLN A 533 -13.28 -67.10 -16.37
CA GLN A 533 -13.96 -68.40 -16.32
C GLN A 533 -15.27 -68.37 -17.12
N LEU A 534 -16.08 -67.31 -16.98
CA LEU A 534 -17.32 -67.13 -17.75
C LEU A 534 -17.05 -67.08 -19.25
N LEU A 535 -16.09 -66.26 -19.69
CA LEU A 535 -15.74 -66.10 -21.10
C LEU A 535 -15.20 -67.40 -21.72
N LEU A 536 -14.41 -68.19 -21.00
CA LEU A 536 -13.88 -69.48 -21.48
C LEU A 536 -14.91 -70.61 -21.49
N CYS A 537 -16.01 -70.46 -20.76
CA CYS A 537 -17.17 -71.36 -20.79
C CYS A 537 -18.07 -71.05 -21.98
N GLU A 538 -18.46 -69.79 -22.15
CA GLU A 538 -19.39 -69.35 -23.20
C GLU A 538 -18.74 -69.28 -24.59
N PHE A 539 -17.43 -69.01 -24.67
CA PHE A 539 -16.68 -68.92 -25.94
C PHE A 539 -15.52 -69.93 -25.96
N PRO A 540 -15.75 -71.21 -26.31
CA PRO A 540 -14.70 -72.24 -26.32
C PRO A 540 -13.49 -71.92 -27.21
N HIS A 541 -13.69 -71.13 -28.26
CA HIS A 541 -12.63 -70.68 -29.19
C HIS A 541 -11.59 -69.77 -28.52
N ALA A 542 -11.96 -69.11 -27.42
CA ALA A 542 -11.09 -68.23 -26.64
C ALA A 542 -9.95 -68.97 -25.91
N ARG A 543 -10.09 -70.29 -25.72
CA ARG A 543 -9.05 -71.15 -25.10
C ARG A 543 -7.75 -71.20 -25.92
N SER A 544 -7.83 -70.98 -27.23
CA SER A 544 -6.65 -70.93 -28.11
C SER A 544 -5.80 -69.65 -27.95
N VAL A 545 -6.39 -68.60 -27.36
CA VAL A 545 -5.74 -67.30 -27.13
C VAL A 545 -4.92 -67.31 -25.84
N THR A 546 -5.42 -68.01 -24.81
CA THR A 546 -4.77 -68.11 -23.49
C THR A 546 -3.43 -68.86 -23.49
N GLU A 547 -3.15 -69.69 -24.50
CA GLU A 547 -1.88 -70.43 -24.64
C GLU A 547 -0.70 -69.56 -25.14
N ARG A 548 -0.94 -68.31 -25.58
CA ARG A 548 0.12 -67.38 -26.00
C ARG A 548 0.71 -66.53 -24.88
N TYR A 549 0.09 -66.53 -23.70
CA TYR A 549 0.45 -65.65 -22.58
C TYR A 549 0.77 -66.42 -21.27
N SER A 550 0.90 -67.75 -21.35
CA SER A 550 1.34 -68.63 -20.25
C SER A 550 2.86 -68.68 -20.10
#